data_AF-A0A939GV13-F1
#
_entry.id   AF-A0A939GV13-F1
#
_cell.length_a   1.000
_cell.length_b   1.000
_cell.length_c   1.000
_cell.angle_alpha   90.00
_cell.angle_beta   90.00
_cell.angle_gamma   90.00
#
_symmetry.space_group_name_H-M   'P 1'
#
loop_
_entity.id
_entity.type
_entity.pdbx_description
1 polymer ?
#
loop_
_entity_poly.entity_id
_entity_poly.type
_entity_poly.pdbx_seq_one_letter_code
_entity_poly.pdbx_strand_id
1 'polypeptide(L)'
;MFWVIAPIVAVGVVAAIMSSASEGERAARRNWESKREEVKKTVEEHRKNIEVHLKQAQQSYDFHFLTDLHFSSHRVADSAYKLLNDARDSFGAIIRILNQAFTKKNELKSKLETSTREQKNEYLTEIRSLNDFIGKVLEDKKTMESQRDGLLAEVKRLNAQTAELKAAIRDRCGEKGRDWHQRLEQRAQANRLRRAK
;
A
#
# COMPACT_ATOMS: atom_id res chain seq x y z
N MET A 1 -33.03 14.87 -22.08
CA MET A 1 -33.48 16.18 -21.56
C MET A 1 -32.26 17.09 -21.55
N PHE A 2 -32.34 18.19 -22.30
CA PHE A 2 -31.25 19.03 -22.78
C PHE A 2 -30.43 19.72 -21.68
N TRP A 3 -29.10 19.72 -21.79
CA TRP A 3 -28.26 20.82 -21.31
C TRP A 3 -27.41 21.33 -22.47
N VAL A 4 -27.55 22.64 -22.71
CA VAL A 4 -27.24 23.35 -23.94
C VAL A 4 -25.73 23.59 -24.08
N ILE A 5 -25.20 23.20 -25.24
CA ILE A 5 -23.86 23.53 -25.71
C ILE A 5 -23.85 24.98 -26.21
N ALA A 6 -22.76 25.69 -25.87
CA ALA A 6 -22.38 27.09 -26.11
C ALA A 6 -22.93 27.84 -27.34
N PRO A 7 -23.06 29.18 -27.27
CA PRO A 7 -23.04 30.03 -28.45
C PRO A 7 -21.60 30.52 -28.74
N ILE A 8 -20.91 29.88 -29.67
CA ILE A 8 -19.82 30.51 -30.43
C ILE A 8 -20.48 31.24 -31.59
N VAL A 9 -20.68 32.56 -31.46
CA VAL A 9 -21.31 33.37 -32.50
C VAL A 9 -20.27 33.79 -33.53
N ALA A 10 -20.56 33.34 -34.75
CA ALA A 10 -19.92 33.58 -36.05
C ALA A 10 -19.38 35.00 -36.30
N VAL A 11 -18.08 35.08 -36.61
CA VAL A 11 -17.45 36.21 -37.31
C VAL A 11 -17.49 35.89 -38.80
N GLY A 12 -18.43 36.46 -39.55
CA GLY A 12 -18.49 36.23 -41.00
C GLY A 12 -19.49 37.08 -41.78
N VAL A 13 -20.62 37.49 -41.19
CA VAL A 13 -21.69 38.19 -41.93
C VAL A 13 -21.43 39.71 -42.08
N VAL A 14 -20.47 40.28 -41.35
CA VAL A 14 -20.27 41.74 -41.27
C VAL A 14 -19.50 42.32 -42.46
N ALA A 15 -18.72 41.51 -43.18
CA ALA A 15 -17.87 42.00 -44.28
C ALA A 15 -18.67 42.57 -45.47
N ALA A 16 -19.93 42.15 -45.65
CA ALA A 16 -20.81 42.63 -46.73
C ALA A 16 -21.41 44.03 -46.46
N ILE A 17 -21.23 44.59 -45.25
CA ILE A 17 -21.75 45.92 -44.86
C ILE A 17 -20.67 47.02 -45.00
N MET A 18 -19.44 46.67 -45.43
CA MET A 18 -18.33 47.62 -45.66
C MET A 18 -18.43 48.35 -47.01
N SER A 19 -19.55 49.02 -47.30
CA SER A 19 -19.60 50.04 -48.37
C SER A 19 -20.20 51.38 -47.93
N SER A 20 -20.57 51.53 -46.65
CA SER A 20 -21.01 52.79 -46.05
C SER A 20 -20.26 53.08 -44.74
N ALA A 21 -18.95 53.28 -44.85
CA ALA A 21 -18.05 53.47 -43.71
C ALA A 21 -17.96 54.95 -43.28
N SER A 22 -18.99 55.47 -42.61
CA SER A 22 -18.96 56.77 -41.91
C SER A 22 -18.78 56.54 -40.41
N GLU A 23 -17.76 57.14 -39.79
CA GLU A 23 -17.48 57.35 -38.33
C GLU A 23 -17.70 56.20 -37.32
N GLY A 24 -18.80 55.45 -37.40
CA GLY A 24 -19.11 54.26 -36.62
C GLY A 24 -18.09 53.13 -36.73
N GLU A 25 -17.42 52.93 -37.86
CA GLU A 25 -16.35 51.92 -37.99
C GLU A 25 -15.09 52.29 -37.19
N ARG A 26 -14.73 53.58 -37.15
CA ARG A 26 -13.59 54.06 -36.34
C ARG A 26 -13.91 53.99 -34.84
N ALA A 27 -15.17 54.21 -34.46
CA ALA A 27 -15.63 54.02 -33.08
C ALA A 27 -15.70 52.53 -32.70
N ALA A 28 -16.19 51.66 -33.58
CA ALA A 28 -16.26 50.22 -33.37
C ALA A 28 -14.87 49.58 -33.26
N ARG A 29 -13.91 50.00 -34.09
CA ARG A 29 -12.53 49.53 -34.02
C ARG A 29 -11.82 49.95 -32.75
N ARG A 30 -11.97 51.20 -32.31
CA ARG A 30 -11.43 51.68 -31.01
C ARG A 30 -12.06 50.93 -29.82
N ASN A 31 -13.37 50.69 -29.87
CA ASN A 31 -14.07 49.92 -28.84
C ASN A 31 -13.68 48.43 -28.84
N TRP A 32 -13.38 47.85 -30.00
CA TRP A 32 -12.88 46.48 -30.11
C TRP A 32 -11.45 46.39 -29.57
N GLU A 33 -10.57 47.34 -29.91
CA GLU A 33 -9.17 47.34 -29.48
C GLU A 33 -9.07 47.50 -27.96
N SER A 34 -9.89 48.39 -27.36
CA SER A 34 -9.93 48.58 -25.91
C SER A 34 -10.50 47.36 -25.17
N LYS A 35 -11.60 46.77 -25.66
CA LYS A 35 -12.23 45.60 -25.03
C LYS A 35 -11.44 44.31 -25.24
N ARG A 36 -10.71 44.17 -26.35
CA ARG A 36 -9.97 42.95 -26.67
C ARG A 36 -8.89 42.64 -25.64
N GLU A 37 -8.10 43.63 -25.25
CA GLU A 37 -7.01 43.40 -24.29
C GLU A 37 -7.56 43.10 -22.89
N GLU A 38 -8.63 43.77 -22.48
CA GLU A 38 -9.33 43.49 -21.23
C GLU A 38 -9.92 42.07 -21.18
N VAL A 39 -10.63 41.67 -22.25
CA VAL A 39 -11.21 40.33 -22.36
C VAL A 39 -10.12 39.27 -22.45
N LYS A 40 -9.05 39.52 -23.21
CA LYS A 40 -7.92 38.58 -23.32
C LYS A 40 -7.27 38.36 -21.95
N LYS A 41 -6.99 39.42 -21.22
CA LYS A 41 -6.43 39.35 -19.85
C LYS A 41 -7.37 38.59 -18.91
N THR A 42 -8.67 38.91 -18.94
CA THR A 42 -9.69 38.25 -18.10
C THR A 42 -9.80 36.76 -18.43
N VAL A 43 -9.76 36.38 -19.71
CA VAL A 43 -9.79 34.97 -20.15
C VAL A 43 -8.52 34.24 -19.72
N GLU A 44 -7.34 34.85 -19.87
CA GLU A 44 -6.07 34.26 -19.41
C GLU A 44 -6.05 34.06 -17.89
N GLU A 45 -6.51 35.05 -17.13
CA GLU A 45 -6.66 34.96 -15.67
C GLU A 45 -7.64 33.86 -15.26
N HIS A 46 -8.82 33.78 -15.91
CA HIS A 46 -9.77 32.71 -15.64
C HIS A 46 -9.23 31.32 -15.99
N ARG A 47 -8.52 31.16 -17.11
CA ARG A 47 -7.90 29.88 -17.47
C ARG A 47 -6.88 29.45 -16.42
N LYS A 48 -6.01 30.37 -16.00
CA LYS A 48 -5.03 30.12 -14.93
C LYS A 48 -5.73 29.75 -13.62
N ASN A 49 -6.80 30.44 -13.25
CA ASN A 49 -7.56 30.13 -12.03
C ASN A 49 -8.21 28.74 -12.09
N ILE A 50 -8.80 28.37 -13.24
CA ILE A 50 -9.36 27.03 -13.44
C ILE A 50 -8.27 25.97 -13.30
N GLU A 51 -7.12 26.13 -13.95
CA GLU A 51 -6.00 25.18 -13.87
C GLU A 51 -5.48 25.03 -12.43
N VAL A 52 -5.34 26.14 -11.71
CA VAL A 52 -4.93 26.13 -10.29
C VAL A 52 -5.95 25.39 -9.43
N HIS A 53 -7.25 25.69 -9.57
CA HIS A 53 -8.29 25.05 -8.78
C HIS A 53 -8.43 23.56 -9.09
N LEU A 54 -8.33 23.16 -10.36
CA LEU A 54 -8.33 21.75 -10.75
C LEU A 54 -7.15 21.00 -10.13
N LYS A 55 -5.94 21.59 -10.18
CA LYS A 55 -4.75 21.00 -9.55
C LYS A 55 -4.90 20.88 -8.04
N GLN A 56 -5.42 21.91 -7.37
CA GLN A 56 -5.67 21.89 -5.92
C GLN A 56 -6.71 20.85 -5.52
N ALA A 57 -7.80 20.74 -6.29
CA ALA A 57 -8.84 19.74 -6.07
C ALA A 57 -8.28 18.31 -6.19
N GLN A 58 -7.50 18.05 -7.26
CA GLN A 58 -6.86 16.75 -7.45
C GLN A 58 -5.89 16.42 -6.31
N GLN A 59 -5.01 17.36 -5.92
CA GLN A 59 -4.07 17.15 -4.82
C GLN A 59 -4.77 16.85 -3.50
N SER A 60 -5.90 17.53 -3.23
CA SER A 60 -6.67 17.28 -2.01
C SER A 60 -7.35 15.92 -2.04
N TYR A 61 -7.94 15.53 -3.17
CA TYR A 61 -8.53 14.21 -3.35
C TYR A 61 -7.49 13.10 -3.19
N ASP A 62 -6.36 13.21 -3.90
CA ASP A 62 -5.24 12.26 -3.82
C ASP A 62 -4.72 12.14 -2.40
N PHE A 63 -4.60 13.25 -1.67
CA PHE A 63 -4.16 13.23 -0.29
C PHE A 63 -5.06 12.36 0.58
N HIS A 64 -6.37 12.61 0.57
CA HIS A 64 -7.31 11.83 1.39
C HIS A 64 -7.29 10.36 1.00
N PHE A 65 -7.46 10.06 -0.29
CA PHE A 65 -7.50 8.68 -0.78
C PHE A 65 -6.21 7.91 -0.45
N LEU A 66 -5.04 8.47 -0.74
CA LEU A 66 -3.77 7.79 -0.53
C LEU A 66 -3.45 7.64 0.96
N THR A 67 -3.81 8.61 1.81
CA THR A 67 -3.60 8.47 3.26
C THR A 67 -4.46 7.36 3.86
N ASP A 68 -5.73 7.25 3.46
CA ASP A 68 -6.61 6.17 3.90
C ASP A 68 -6.09 4.81 3.44
N LEU A 69 -5.65 4.72 2.18
CA LEU A 69 -5.06 3.51 1.64
C LEU A 69 -3.75 3.14 2.36
N HIS A 70 -2.89 4.11 2.68
CA HIS A 70 -1.68 3.89 3.48
C HIS A 70 -2.01 3.33 4.87
N PHE A 71 -3.00 3.90 5.57
CA PHE A 71 -3.41 3.38 6.88
C PHE A 71 -3.98 1.97 6.79
N SER A 72 -4.80 1.69 5.78
CA SER A 72 -5.33 0.35 5.52
C SER A 72 -4.20 -0.66 5.25
N SER A 73 -3.28 -0.30 4.35
CA SER A 73 -2.10 -1.11 4.01
C SER A 73 -1.23 -1.41 5.24
N HIS A 74 -0.94 -0.40 6.06
CA HIS A 74 -0.20 -0.58 7.29
C HIS A 74 -0.91 -1.52 8.28
N ARG A 75 -2.24 -1.43 8.42
CA ARG A 75 -3.00 -2.33 9.30
C ARG A 75 -2.95 -3.78 8.83
N VAL A 76 -3.05 -4.01 7.52
CA VAL A 76 -2.95 -5.35 6.95
C VAL A 76 -1.54 -5.91 7.13
N ALA A 77 -0.51 -5.10 6.90
CA ALA A 77 0.89 -5.48 7.13
C ALA A 77 1.15 -5.86 8.60
N ASP A 78 0.62 -5.09 9.57
CA ASP A 78 0.72 -5.39 11.00
C ASP A 78 0.04 -6.72 11.35
N SER A 79 -1.16 -6.98 10.81
CA SER A 79 -1.87 -8.25 11.03
C SER A 79 -1.11 -9.44 10.43
N ALA A 80 -0.57 -9.30 9.22
CA ALA A 80 0.24 -10.32 8.57
C ALA A 80 1.54 -10.59 9.37
N TYR A 81 2.15 -9.54 9.94
CA TYR A 81 3.33 -9.68 10.78
C TYR A 81 3.03 -10.40 12.09
N LYS A 82 1.87 -10.16 12.71
CA LYS A 82 1.43 -10.92 13.90
C LYS A 82 1.27 -12.40 13.57
N LEU A 83 0.55 -12.72 12.50
CA LEU A 83 0.36 -14.10 12.06
C LEU A 83 1.69 -14.80 11.72
N LEU A 84 2.66 -14.07 11.15
CA LEU A 84 4.02 -14.58 10.94
C LEU A 84 4.72 -14.93 12.25
N ASN A 85 4.54 -14.14 13.31
CA ASN A 85 5.13 -14.46 14.62
C ASN A 85 4.45 -15.67 15.25
N ASP A 86 3.12 -15.78 15.17
CA ASP A 86 2.39 -16.96 15.64
C ASP A 86 2.85 -18.24 14.90
N ALA A 87 3.11 -18.13 13.59
CA ALA A 87 3.67 -19.22 12.78
C ALA A 87 5.10 -19.58 13.20
N ARG A 88 5.94 -18.60 13.56
CA ARG A 88 7.31 -18.84 14.07
C ARG A 88 7.28 -19.54 15.43
N ASP A 89 6.40 -19.13 16.32
CA ASP A 89 6.25 -19.74 17.64
C ASP A 89 5.76 -21.18 17.53
N SER A 90 4.77 -21.42 16.66
CA SER A 90 4.25 -22.75 16.33
C SER A 90 5.33 -23.64 15.71
N PHE A 91 6.11 -23.11 14.76
CA PHE A 91 7.24 -23.83 14.18
C PHE A 91 8.31 -24.19 15.21
N GLY A 92 8.63 -23.27 16.14
CA GLY A 92 9.53 -23.53 17.25
C GLY A 92 9.00 -24.62 18.20
N ALA A 93 7.69 -24.66 18.45
CA ALA A 93 7.06 -25.72 19.23
C ALA A 93 7.17 -27.09 18.55
N ILE A 94 6.96 -27.16 17.23
CA ILE A 94 7.14 -28.39 16.44
C ILE A 94 8.58 -28.91 16.56
N ILE A 95 9.58 -28.03 16.47
CA ILE A 95 10.99 -28.44 16.65
C ILE A 95 11.23 -29.03 18.05
N ARG A 96 10.67 -28.41 19.10
CA ARG A 96 10.80 -28.93 20.47
C ARG A 96 10.15 -30.31 20.62
N ILE A 97 8.96 -30.50 20.06
CA ILE A 97 8.25 -31.80 20.06
C ILE A 97 9.09 -32.86 19.34
N LEU A 98 9.64 -32.55 18.17
CA LEU A 98 10.51 -33.47 17.44
C LEU A 98 11.75 -33.84 18.26
N ASN A 99 12.41 -32.88 18.88
CA ASN A 99 13.58 -33.13 19.72
C ASN A 99 13.23 -34.06 20.90
N GLN A 100 12.12 -33.80 21.60
CA GLN A 100 11.65 -34.68 22.69
C GLN A 100 11.35 -36.09 22.20
N ALA A 101 10.68 -36.23 21.05
CA ALA A 101 10.39 -37.52 20.45
C ALA A 101 11.66 -38.28 20.05
N PHE A 102 12.65 -37.61 19.45
CA PHE A 102 13.94 -38.24 19.14
C PHE A 102 14.72 -38.64 20.40
N THR A 103 14.73 -37.82 21.45
CA THR A 103 15.36 -38.16 22.73
C THR A 103 14.71 -39.41 23.33
N LYS A 104 13.39 -39.45 23.44
CA LYS A 104 12.65 -40.61 23.95
C LYS A 104 12.91 -41.87 23.12
N LYS A 105 12.98 -41.73 21.79
CA LYS A 105 13.31 -42.84 20.88
C LYS A 105 14.70 -43.41 21.18
N ASN A 106 15.68 -42.54 21.40
CA ASN A 106 17.05 -42.96 21.71
C ASN A 106 17.14 -43.61 23.10
N GLU A 107 16.40 -43.11 24.09
CA GLU A 107 16.30 -43.75 25.41
C GLU A 107 15.72 -45.17 25.31
N LEU A 108 14.63 -45.36 24.55
CA LEU A 108 14.03 -46.68 24.34
C LEU A 108 14.99 -47.64 23.61
N LYS A 109 15.76 -47.13 22.64
CA LYS A 109 16.81 -47.91 21.96
C LYS A 109 17.93 -48.33 22.90
N SER A 110 18.38 -47.46 23.81
CA SER A 110 19.38 -47.82 24.81
C SER A 110 18.84 -48.89 25.77
N LYS A 111 17.59 -48.76 26.21
CA LYS A 111 16.93 -49.77 27.07
C LYS A 111 16.82 -51.14 26.38
N LEU A 112 16.60 -51.19 25.06
CA LEU A 112 16.53 -52.45 24.31
C LEU A 112 17.78 -53.32 24.45
N GLU A 113 18.96 -52.70 24.61
CA GLU A 113 20.24 -53.41 24.67
C GLU A 113 20.36 -54.26 25.95
N THR A 114 19.74 -53.82 27.04
CA THR A 114 19.88 -54.43 28.38
C THR A 114 18.64 -55.17 28.88
N SER A 115 17.58 -55.27 28.06
CA SER A 115 16.25 -55.74 28.48
C SER A 115 15.97 -57.22 28.22
N THR A 116 14.99 -57.79 28.91
CA THR A 116 14.48 -59.15 28.67
C THR A 116 13.68 -59.24 27.37
N ARG A 117 13.35 -60.45 26.91
CA ARG A 117 12.62 -60.67 25.65
C ARG A 117 11.23 -60.02 25.66
N GLU A 118 10.48 -60.12 26.77
CA GLU A 118 9.16 -59.50 26.92
C GLU A 118 9.28 -57.97 26.86
N GLN A 119 10.19 -57.39 27.64
CA GLN A 119 10.44 -55.93 27.66
C GLN A 119 10.89 -55.39 26.31
N LYS A 120 11.68 -56.17 25.55
CA LYS A 120 12.08 -55.79 24.19
C LYS A 120 10.88 -55.63 23.26
N ASN A 121 9.88 -56.50 23.36
CA ASN A 121 8.69 -56.41 22.51
C ASN A 121 7.87 -55.14 22.80
N GLU A 122 7.75 -54.76 24.06
CA GLU A 122 7.10 -53.51 24.48
C GLU A 122 7.84 -52.29 23.92
N TYR A 123 9.17 -52.20 24.11
CA TYR A 123 9.96 -51.09 23.60
C TYR A 123 9.98 -51.00 22.07
N LEU A 124 10.01 -52.14 21.37
CA LEU A 124 9.89 -52.15 19.90
C LEU A 124 8.54 -51.60 19.43
N THR A 125 7.47 -51.92 20.16
CA THR A 125 6.13 -51.40 19.86
C THR A 125 6.05 -49.89 20.09
N GLU A 126 6.59 -49.40 21.22
CA GLU A 126 6.66 -47.97 21.53
C GLU A 126 7.52 -47.20 20.51
N ILE A 127 8.67 -47.75 20.09
CA ILE A 127 9.52 -47.17 19.05
C ILE A 127 8.80 -47.07 17.70
N ARG A 128 7.99 -48.07 17.31
CA ARG A 128 7.19 -48.00 16.08
C ARG A 128 6.17 -46.88 16.15
N SER A 129 5.39 -46.81 17.23
CA SER A 129 4.43 -45.73 17.46
C SER A 129 5.09 -44.35 17.41
N LEU A 130 6.27 -44.22 18.02
CA LEU A 130 7.04 -42.98 18.03
C LEU A 130 7.58 -42.61 16.64
N ASN A 131 7.97 -43.59 15.81
CA ASN A 131 8.35 -43.33 14.41
C ASN A 131 7.17 -42.80 13.59
N ASP A 132 5.98 -43.40 13.75
CA ASP A 132 4.77 -42.96 13.05
C ASP A 132 4.39 -41.53 13.48
N PHE A 133 4.48 -41.24 14.78
CA PHE A 133 4.30 -39.90 15.31
C PHE A 133 5.31 -38.89 14.75
N ILE A 134 6.61 -39.21 14.79
CA ILE A 134 7.67 -38.37 14.22
C ILE A 134 7.42 -38.11 12.73
N GLY A 135 7.01 -39.14 11.98
CA GLY A 135 6.66 -39.01 10.56
C GLY A 135 5.59 -37.95 10.32
N LYS A 136 4.48 -38.00 11.08
CA LYS A 136 3.39 -37.01 11.00
C LYS A 136 3.87 -35.61 11.37
N VAL A 137 4.62 -35.47 12.47
CA VAL A 137 5.11 -34.17 12.91
C VAL A 137 6.12 -33.56 11.91
N LEU A 138 6.89 -34.38 11.19
CA LEU A 138 7.77 -33.90 10.12
C LEU A 138 6.98 -33.38 8.90
N GLU A 139 5.85 -33.99 8.58
CA GLU A 139 4.93 -33.48 7.55
C GLU A 139 4.33 -32.14 7.97
N ASP A 140 3.84 -32.04 9.21
CA ASP A 140 3.34 -30.79 9.79
C ASP A 140 4.42 -29.70 9.80
N LYS A 141 5.66 -30.06 10.15
CA LYS A 141 6.81 -29.15 10.10
C LYS A 141 6.98 -28.57 8.70
N LYS A 142 6.94 -29.41 7.66
CA LYS A 142 7.12 -28.97 6.26
C LYS A 142 6.01 -28.01 5.84
N THR A 143 4.77 -28.31 6.20
CA THR A 143 3.62 -27.43 5.94
C THR A 143 3.78 -26.09 6.65
N MET A 144 4.12 -26.10 7.93
CA MET A 144 4.30 -24.90 8.75
C MET A 144 5.48 -24.05 8.26
N GLU A 145 6.56 -24.68 7.82
CA GLU A 145 7.72 -24.03 7.20
C GLU A 145 7.30 -23.25 5.94
N SER A 146 6.55 -23.90 5.04
CA SER A 146 6.03 -23.26 3.83
C SER A 146 5.09 -22.09 4.15
N GLN A 147 4.21 -22.23 5.16
CA GLN A 147 3.30 -21.16 5.57
C GLN A 147 4.05 -19.97 6.17
N ARG A 148 5.01 -20.22 7.05
CA ARG A 148 5.89 -19.19 7.63
C ARG A 148 6.63 -18.41 6.55
N ASP A 149 7.21 -19.12 5.58
CA ASP A 149 8.00 -18.49 4.53
C ASP A 149 7.12 -17.68 3.57
N GLY A 150 5.93 -18.19 3.25
CA GLY A 150 4.90 -17.46 2.51
C GLY A 150 4.46 -16.17 3.23
N LEU A 151 4.18 -16.24 4.52
CA LEU A 151 3.84 -15.08 5.35
C LEU A 151 4.97 -14.06 5.40
N LEU A 152 6.23 -14.50 5.50
CA LEU A 152 7.38 -13.61 5.47
C LEU A 152 7.50 -12.86 4.14
N ALA A 153 7.30 -13.55 3.01
CA ALA A 153 7.29 -12.94 1.70
C ALA A 153 6.16 -11.91 1.58
N GLU A 154 4.97 -12.24 2.08
CA GLU A 154 3.81 -11.36 2.05
C GLU A 154 3.99 -10.11 2.90
N VAL A 155 4.53 -10.24 4.12
CA VAL A 155 4.86 -9.09 4.97
C VAL A 155 5.86 -8.16 4.27
N LYS A 156 6.89 -8.72 3.60
CA LYS A 156 7.85 -7.91 2.82
C LYS A 156 7.15 -7.16 1.70
N ARG A 157 6.24 -7.82 0.97
CA ARG A 157 5.46 -7.22 -0.12
C ARG A 157 4.57 -6.08 0.38
N LEU A 158 3.78 -6.31 1.43
CA LEU A 158 2.89 -5.31 2.03
C LEU A 158 3.67 -4.09 2.58
N ASN A 159 4.85 -4.33 3.17
CA ASN A 159 5.72 -3.24 3.62
C ASN A 159 6.26 -2.41 2.46
N ALA A 160 6.63 -3.04 1.34
CA ALA A 160 7.05 -2.33 0.14
C ALA A 160 5.92 -1.47 -0.43
N GLN A 161 4.70 -2.03 -0.56
CA GLN A 161 3.52 -1.28 -1.00
C GLN A 161 3.19 -0.11 -0.07
N THR A 162 3.29 -0.31 1.25
CA THR A 162 3.07 0.75 2.23
C THR A 162 4.12 1.87 2.08
N ALA A 163 5.37 1.52 1.80
CA ALA A 163 6.43 2.49 1.52
C ALA A 163 6.19 3.27 0.21
N GLU A 164 5.72 2.60 -0.84
CA GLU A 164 5.33 3.23 -2.10
C GLU A 164 4.17 4.21 -1.91
N LEU A 165 3.14 3.85 -1.13
CA LEU A 165 2.03 4.74 -0.80
C LEU A 165 2.51 5.98 -0.05
N LYS A 166 3.41 5.79 0.93
CA LYS A 166 4.02 6.90 1.66
C LYS A 166 4.81 7.85 0.73
N ALA A 167 5.56 7.31 -0.22
CA ALA A 167 6.26 8.12 -1.23
C ALA A 167 5.26 8.84 -2.17
N ALA A 168 4.20 8.15 -2.60
CA ALA A 168 3.17 8.73 -3.45
C ALA A 168 2.45 9.91 -2.77
N ILE A 169 2.13 9.80 -1.47
CA ILE A 169 1.55 10.90 -0.68
C ILE A 169 2.49 12.10 -0.66
N ARG A 170 3.79 11.88 -0.43
CA ARG A 170 4.79 12.96 -0.41
C ARG A 170 4.89 13.67 -1.77
N ASP A 171 4.91 12.91 -2.85
CA ASP A 171 5.27 13.42 -4.17
C ASP A 171 4.07 13.99 -4.95
N ARG A 172 2.85 13.50 -4.69
CA ARG A 172 1.64 13.84 -5.48
C ARG A 172 0.69 14.80 -4.78
N CYS A 173 0.74 14.91 -3.45
CA CYS A 173 -0.26 15.65 -2.67
C CYS A 173 0.15 17.07 -2.25
N GLY A 174 1.19 17.63 -2.88
CA GLY A 174 1.65 19.00 -2.58
C GLY A 174 2.17 19.16 -1.15
N GLU A 175 1.97 20.34 -0.56
CA GLU A 175 2.50 20.68 0.77
C GLU A 175 1.93 19.77 1.87
N LYS A 176 0.62 19.50 1.84
CA LYS A 176 -0.04 18.61 2.79
C LYS A 176 0.62 17.22 2.83
N GLY A 177 0.99 16.69 1.66
CA GLY A 177 1.69 15.42 1.53
C GLY A 177 3.09 15.43 2.16
N ARG A 178 3.87 16.49 1.90
CA ARG A 178 5.21 16.69 2.48
C ARG A 178 5.16 16.82 4.00
N ASP A 179 4.25 17.65 4.52
CA ASP A 179 4.06 17.86 5.96
C ASP A 179 3.64 16.58 6.68
N TRP A 180 2.73 15.82 6.06
CA TRP A 180 2.30 14.53 6.58
C TRP A 180 3.47 13.54 6.64
N HIS A 181 4.26 13.45 5.56
CA HIS A 181 5.41 12.56 5.48
C HIS A 181 6.47 12.91 6.54
N GLN A 182 6.80 14.19 6.69
CA GLN A 182 7.76 14.66 7.69
C GLN A 182 7.31 14.32 9.12
N ARG A 183 6.04 14.59 9.47
CA ARG A 183 5.48 14.23 10.78
C ARG A 183 5.49 12.71 11.03
N LEU A 184 5.28 11.91 9.99
CA LEU A 184 5.36 10.45 10.12
C LEU A 184 6.79 9.99 10.40
N GLU A 185 7.79 10.53 9.69
CA GLU A 185 9.21 10.21 9.94
C GLU A 185 9.67 10.63 11.34
N GLN A 186 9.29 11.81 11.80
CA GLN A 186 9.59 12.27 13.16
C GLN A 186 9.06 11.31 14.22
N ARG A 187 7.80 10.84 14.07
CA ARG A 187 7.22 9.83 14.98
C ARG A 187 7.97 8.51 14.90
N ALA A 188 8.33 8.05 13.70
CA ALA A 188 9.09 6.81 13.52
C ALA A 188 10.47 6.90 14.20
N GLN A 189 11.18 8.00 14.02
CA GLN A 189 12.49 8.24 14.64
C GLN A 189 12.38 8.31 16.18
N ALA A 190 11.39 9.04 16.71
CA ALA A 190 11.14 9.09 18.15
C ALA A 190 10.87 7.69 18.74
N ASN A 191 10.10 6.86 18.05
CA ASN A 191 9.82 5.50 18.47
C ASN A 191 11.07 4.61 18.43
N ARG A 192 11.94 4.75 17.41
CA ARG A 192 13.22 4.03 17.36
C ARG A 192 14.12 4.40 18.53
N LEU A 193 14.24 5.69 18.84
CA LEU A 193 15.03 6.18 19.97
C LEU A 193 14.50 5.68 21.33
N ARG A 194 13.17 5.61 21.49
CA ARG A 194 12.55 5.05 22.71
C ARG A 194 12.85 3.57 22.90
N ARG A 195 12.89 2.78 21.82
CA ARG A 195 13.19 1.34 21.87
C ARG A 195 14.68 1.03 22.09
N ALA A 196 15.55 2.01 21.87
CA ALA A 196 17.00 1.85 22.03
C ALA A 196 17.50 2.22 23.43
N LYS A 197 16.65 2.81 24.28
CA LYS A 197 16.91 3.05 25.70
C LYS A 197 16.37 1.89 26.53
#